data_AF-A0A1V1NS69-F1
#
_entry.id   AF-A0A1V1NS69-F1
#
_cell.length_a   1.000
_cell.length_b   1.000
_cell.length_c   1.000
_cell.angle_alpha   90.00
_cell.angle_beta   90.00
_cell.angle_gamma   90.00
#
_symmetry.space_group_name_H-M   'P 1'
#
loop_
_entity.id
_entity.type
_entity.pdbx_description
1 polymer ?
#
loop_
_entity_poly.entity_id
_entity_poly.type
_entity_poly.pdbx_seq_one_letter_code
_entity_poly.pdbx_strand_id
1 'polypeptide(L)'
;FFHDFYLMPAGDPDNEKILLKWLHRNHDSPFSANQLSDGTARFICLAVLLLQPEQLRPNIIVLDEPELGLHPAALDVLADIIQKISQVNQIICTTQSVSFSNHFMPENFIIVDRKNDMSTFQRLTGKQFQHWLKDYSMGDLWEKNLIGGGPEW
;
A
#
# COMPACT_ATOMS: atom_id res chain seq x y z
N PHE A 1 -14.40 16.88 10.06
CA PHE A 1 -14.00 15.46 10.00
C PHE A 1 -13.21 15.08 11.25
N PHE A 2 -11.91 15.33 11.40
CA PHE A 2 -11.19 15.05 12.66
C PHE A 2 -11.14 16.27 13.61
N HIS A 3 -11.27 16.05 14.92
CA HIS A 3 -11.02 17.07 15.95
C HIS A 3 -9.75 16.77 16.73
N ASP A 4 -9.74 15.69 17.51
CA ASP A 4 -8.59 15.26 18.32
C ASP A 4 -8.67 13.76 18.65
N PHE A 5 -7.57 13.17 19.10
CA PHE A 5 -7.57 11.82 19.66
C PHE A 5 -8.18 11.81 21.06
N TYR A 6 -8.94 10.76 21.37
CA TYR A 6 -9.52 10.53 22.68
C TYR A 6 -8.69 9.46 23.41
N LEU A 7 -7.68 9.90 24.16
CA LEU A 7 -6.70 9.02 24.80
C LEU A 7 -7.09 8.79 26.26
N MET A 8 -7.80 7.68 26.54
CA MET A 8 -8.05 7.22 27.90
C MET A 8 -7.44 5.83 28.10
N PRO A 9 -6.56 5.67 29.11
CA PRO A 9 -6.09 4.36 29.53
C PRO A 9 -7.27 3.45 29.91
N ALA A 10 -7.20 2.19 29.51
CA ALA A 10 -8.13 1.15 29.88
C ALA A 10 -7.37 -0.10 30.32
N GLY A 11 -7.91 -0.85 31.28
CA GLY A 11 -7.27 -2.04 31.85
C GLY A 11 -6.79 -1.82 33.28
N ASP A 12 -6.01 -2.77 33.78
CA ASP A 12 -5.41 -2.71 35.11
C ASP A 12 -4.23 -1.73 35.14
N PRO A 13 -3.90 -1.14 36.31
CA PRO A 13 -2.78 -0.20 36.44
C PRO A 13 -1.42 -0.75 35.97
N ASP A 14 -1.23 -2.07 36.06
CA ASP A 14 0.00 -2.74 35.64
C ASP A 14 0.02 -3.12 34.13
N ASN A 15 -1.10 -2.92 33.41
CA ASN A 15 -1.24 -3.27 31.99
C ASN A 15 -2.21 -2.32 31.27
N GLU A 16 -1.96 -1.01 31.42
CA GLU A 16 -2.77 0.01 30.76
C GLU A 16 -2.63 -0.08 29.23
N LYS A 17 -3.77 -0.07 28.55
CA LYS A 17 -3.85 -0.02 27.09
C LYS A 17 -4.61 1.22 26.66
N ILE A 18 -4.15 1.83 25.57
CA ILE A 18 -4.88 2.91 24.91
C ILE A 18 -5.63 2.31 23.74
N LEU A 19 -6.96 2.47 23.76
CA LEU A 19 -7.80 2.16 22.61
C LEU A 19 -7.78 3.35 21.64
N LEU A 20 -7.57 3.08 20.34
CA LEU A 20 -7.63 4.10 19.31
C LEU A 20 -9.07 4.65 19.20
N LYS A 21 -9.25 5.87 19.69
CA LYS A 21 -10.50 6.62 19.62
C LYS A 21 -10.23 8.07 19.20
N TRP A 22 -11.20 8.71 18.56
CA TRP A 22 -11.09 10.12 18.15
C TRP A 22 -12.42 10.84 18.23
N LEU A 23 -12.35 12.16 18.39
CA LEU A 23 -13.49 13.07 18.39
C LEU A 23 -13.73 13.60 16.98
N HIS A 24 -15.00 13.65 16.58
CA HIS A 24 -15.43 14.28 15.34
C HIS A 24 -15.99 15.67 15.65
N ARG A 25 -15.67 16.68 14.82
CA ARG A 25 -16.07 18.09 15.07
C ARG A 25 -17.57 18.32 15.26
N ASN A 26 -18.40 17.45 14.69
CA ASN A 26 -19.86 17.57 14.68
C ASN A 26 -20.57 16.50 15.53
N HIS A 27 -19.83 15.74 16.35
CA HIS A 27 -20.40 14.72 17.22
C HIS A 27 -19.73 14.74 18.58
N ASP A 28 -20.54 14.70 19.63
CA ASP A 28 -20.05 14.79 21.01
C ASP A 28 -19.47 13.47 21.54
N SER A 29 -19.78 12.34 20.88
CA SER A 29 -19.30 11.01 21.28
C SER A 29 -18.02 10.60 20.54
N PRO A 30 -17.03 10.01 21.23
CA PRO A 30 -15.84 9.46 20.57
C PRO A 30 -16.16 8.30 19.64
N PHE A 31 -15.54 8.31 18.46
CA PHE A 31 -15.50 7.19 17.55
C PHE A 31 -14.39 6.23 17.96
N SER A 32 -14.63 4.93 17.79
CA SER A 32 -13.67 3.86 18.09
C SER A 32 -13.17 3.20 16.81
N ALA A 33 -11.93 2.73 16.82
CA ALA A 33 -11.38 1.93 15.73
C ALA A 33 -12.23 0.69 15.38
N ASN A 34 -12.98 0.15 16.35
CA ASN A 34 -13.89 -0.98 16.13
C ASN A 34 -15.08 -0.65 15.20
N GLN A 35 -15.29 0.62 14.87
CA GLN A 35 -16.35 1.07 13.96
C GLN A 35 -15.83 1.30 12.53
N LEU A 36 -14.53 1.11 12.29
CA LEU A 36 -13.93 1.25 10.97
C LEU A 36 -14.23 0.02 10.12
N SER A 37 -14.34 0.22 8.80
CA SER A 37 -14.23 -0.90 7.87
C SER A 37 -12.79 -1.44 7.87
N ASP A 38 -12.63 -2.72 7.58
CA ASP A 38 -11.32 -3.38 7.51
C ASP A 38 -10.34 -2.65 6.59
N GLY A 39 -10.82 -2.18 5.43
CA GLY A 39 -10.00 -1.39 4.50
C GLY A 39 -9.54 -0.06 5.09
N THR A 40 -10.38 0.62 5.86
CA THR A 40 -9.99 1.88 6.53
C THR A 40 -8.97 1.62 7.63
N ALA A 41 -9.18 0.59 8.44
CA ALA A 41 -8.24 0.20 9.49
C ALA A 41 -6.86 -0.19 8.88
N ARG A 42 -6.86 -0.97 7.79
CA ARG A 42 -5.65 -1.34 7.06
C ARG A 42 -4.91 -0.13 6.51
N PHE A 43 -5.63 0.80 5.88
CA PHE A 43 -5.03 2.02 5.36
C PHE A 43 -4.38 2.86 6.47
N ILE A 44 -5.04 2.98 7.63
CA ILE A 44 -4.46 3.68 8.79
C ILE A 44 -3.17 2.98 9.25
N CYS A 45 -3.15 1.65 9.35
CA CYS A 45 -1.93 0.91 9.71
C CYS A 45 -0.78 1.17 8.73
N LEU A 46 -1.06 1.14 7.41
CA LEU A 46 -0.07 1.40 6.37
C LEU A 46 0.43 2.85 6.43
N ALA A 47 -0.48 3.81 6.60
CA ALA A 47 -0.15 5.22 6.72
C ALA A 47 0.73 5.49 7.95
N VAL A 48 0.41 4.88 9.10
CA VAL A 48 1.23 4.99 10.31
C VAL A 48 2.63 4.40 10.08
N LEU A 49 2.73 3.20 9.51
CA LEU A 49 4.02 2.56 9.21
C LEU A 49 4.90 3.43 8.30
N LEU A 50 4.31 4.00 7.24
CA LEU A 50 5.02 4.74 6.19
C LEU A 50 5.30 6.20 6.58
N LEU A 51 4.43 6.83 7.38
CA LEU A 51 4.51 8.26 7.72
C LEU A 51 5.00 8.55 9.14
N GLN A 52 5.30 7.53 9.96
CA GLN A 52 5.95 7.73 11.25
C GLN A 52 7.30 8.47 11.11
N PRO A 53 7.79 9.13 12.18
CA PRO A 53 9.08 9.81 12.18
C PRO A 53 10.21 8.92 11.62
N GLU A 54 11.11 9.52 10.85
CA GLU A 54 12.18 8.79 10.16
C GLU A 54 13.03 7.95 11.10
N GLN A 55 13.29 8.44 12.31
CA GLN A 55 14.08 7.75 13.33
C GLN A 55 13.40 6.48 13.89
N LEU A 56 12.07 6.39 13.75
CA LEU A 56 11.26 5.24 14.16
C LEU A 56 10.94 4.30 12.99
N ARG A 57 11.15 4.75 11.75
CA ARG A 57 10.80 4.01 10.54
C ARG A 57 11.89 3.00 10.18
N PRO A 58 11.57 1.75 9.83
CA PRO A 58 12.55 0.79 9.33
C PRO A 58 13.23 1.24 8.03
N ASN A 59 14.52 0.95 7.87
CA ASN A 59 15.25 1.24 6.62
C ASN A 59 14.69 0.46 5.42
N ILE A 60 14.20 -0.76 5.66
CA ILE A 60 13.58 -1.63 4.66
C ILE A 60 12.19 -2.01 5.13
N ILE A 61 11.19 -1.84 4.26
CA ILE A 61 9.79 -2.16 4.52
C ILE A 61 9.34 -3.15 3.44
N VAL A 62 8.81 -4.30 3.86
CA VAL A 62 8.29 -5.34 2.96
C VAL A 62 6.80 -5.48 3.21
N LEU A 63 5.98 -5.32 2.16
CA LEU A 63 4.52 -5.35 2.22
C LEU A 63 3.99 -6.41 1.24
N ASP A 64 3.14 -7.29 1.74
CA ASP A 64 2.45 -8.28 0.92
C ASP A 64 1.03 -7.77 0.63
N GLU A 65 0.72 -7.51 -0.65
CA GLU A 65 -0.56 -6.98 -1.15
C GLU A 65 -1.12 -5.82 -0.29
N PRO A 66 -0.39 -4.71 -0.13
CA PRO A 66 -0.81 -3.60 0.74
C PRO A 66 -2.14 -2.96 0.29
N GLU A 67 -2.51 -3.11 -0.97
CA GLU A 67 -3.76 -2.62 -1.55
C GLU A 67 -4.99 -3.47 -1.23
N LEU A 68 -4.82 -4.69 -0.71
CA LEU A 68 -5.90 -5.65 -0.55
C LEU A 68 -7.01 -5.11 0.37
N GLY A 69 -8.23 -5.03 -0.16
CA GLY A 69 -9.41 -4.54 0.58
C GLY A 69 -9.49 -3.03 0.72
N LEU A 70 -8.61 -2.27 0.06
CA LEU A 70 -8.71 -0.81 0.02
C LEU A 70 -9.70 -0.34 -1.06
N HIS A 71 -10.40 0.76 -0.75
CA HIS A 71 -11.24 1.44 -1.73
C HIS A 71 -10.35 2.09 -2.82
N PRO A 72 -10.78 2.17 -4.09
CA PRO A 72 -9.99 2.76 -5.17
C PRO A 72 -9.36 4.13 -4.84
N ALA A 73 -10.15 5.05 -4.26
CA ALA A 73 -9.65 6.37 -3.85
C ALA A 73 -8.50 6.34 -2.81
N ALA A 74 -8.36 5.24 -2.05
CA ALA A 74 -7.25 5.08 -1.10
C ALA A 74 -5.99 4.50 -1.76
N LEU A 75 -6.11 3.86 -2.93
CA LEU A 75 -4.98 3.32 -3.69
C LEU A 75 -4.07 4.45 -4.18
N ASP A 76 -4.67 5.51 -4.75
CA ASP A 76 -3.96 6.69 -5.21
C ASP A 76 -3.08 7.28 -4.09
N VAL A 77 -3.68 7.47 -2.91
CA VAL A 77 -3.00 8.04 -1.74
C VAL A 77 -1.91 7.09 -1.22
N LEU A 78 -2.18 5.78 -1.17
CA LEU A 78 -1.19 4.80 -0.75
C LEU A 78 0.02 4.78 -1.70
N ALA A 79 -0.23 4.81 -3.01
CA ALA A 79 0.82 4.81 -4.02
C ALA A 79 1.68 6.08 -3.94
N ASP A 80 1.08 7.25 -3.75
CA ASP A 80 1.79 8.51 -3.55
C ASP A 80 2.68 8.47 -2.31
N ILE A 81 2.16 7.94 -1.19
CA ILE A 81 2.94 7.75 0.03
C ILE A 81 4.13 6.82 -0.24
N ILE A 82 3.92 5.67 -0.87
CA ILE A 82 4.99 4.71 -1.18
C ILE A 82 6.06 5.36 -2.07
N GLN A 83 5.68 6.07 -3.12
CA GLN A 83 6.63 6.76 -4.01
C GLN A 83 7.42 7.85 -3.30
N LYS A 84 6.80 8.55 -2.35
CA LYS A 84 7.48 9.59 -1.56
C LYS A 84 8.47 8.99 -0.56
N ILE A 85 8.04 7.95 0.15
CA ILE A 85 8.85 7.33 1.20
C ILE A 85 9.97 6.46 0.59
N SER A 86 9.78 5.90 -0.61
CA SER A 86 10.80 5.14 -1.31
C SER A 86 12.06 5.93 -1.68
N GLN A 87 12.01 7.27 -1.61
CA GLN A 87 13.17 8.14 -1.82
C GLN A 87 14.19 8.07 -0.68
N VAL A 88 13.75 7.65 0.51
CA VAL A 88 14.57 7.62 1.74
C VAL A 88 14.56 6.26 2.45
N ASN A 89 13.59 5.39 2.15
CA ASN A 89 13.52 4.01 2.65
C ASN A 89 13.41 3.02 1.49
N GLN A 90 13.92 1.80 1.63
CA GLN A 90 13.67 0.75 0.64
C GLN A 90 12.30 0.13 0.90
N ILE A 91 11.42 0.14 -0.11
CA ILE A 91 10.10 -0.48 -0.03
C ILE A 91 10.01 -1.60 -1.07
N ILE A 92 9.58 -2.78 -0.64
CA ILE A 92 9.30 -3.93 -1.49
C ILE A 92 7.84 -4.31 -1.29
N CYS A 93 7.05 -4.23 -2.35
CA CYS A 93 5.64 -4.62 -2.34
C CYS A 93 5.40 -5.76 -3.32
N THR A 94 4.54 -6.69 -2.96
CA THR A 94 3.84 -7.56 -3.92
C THR A 94 2.49 -6.93 -4.26
N THR A 95 1.94 -7.23 -5.44
CA THR A 95 0.62 -6.77 -5.82
C THR A 95 0.00 -7.74 -6.83
N GLN A 96 -1.31 -7.92 -6.72
CA GLN A 96 -2.15 -8.58 -7.74
C GLN A 96 -3.14 -7.60 -8.38
N SER A 97 -2.99 -6.31 -8.08
CA SER A 97 -3.93 -5.28 -8.46
C SER A 97 -3.46 -4.53 -9.70
N VAL A 98 -4.19 -4.72 -10.79
CA VAL A 98 -4.03 -3.95 -12.02
C VAL A 98 -4.16 -2.44 -11.73
N SER A 99 -5.18 -2.04 -10.95
CA SER A 99 -5.37 -0.63 -10.62
C SER A 99 -4.22 -0.06 -9.80
N PHE A 100 -3.67 -0.80 -8.83
CA PHE A 100 -2.53 -0.34 -8.06
C PHE A 100 -1.25 -0.25 -8.90
N SER A 101 -1.04 -1.19 -9.82
CA SER A 101 0.11 -1.20 -10.72
C SER A 101 0.19 0.05 -11.63
N ASN A 102 -0.96 0.65 -11.94
CA ASN A 102 -1.03 1.86 -12.79
C ASN A 102 -0.37 3.09 -12.17
N HIS A 103 -0.09 3.08 -10.87
CA HIS A 103 0.56 4.20 -10.18
C HIS A 103 2.09 4.19 -10.24
N PHE A 104 2.69 3.14 -10.83
CA PHE A 104 4.14 2.94 -10.80
C PHE A 104 4.73 2.86 -12.21
N MET A 105 6.02 3.19 -12.32
CA MET A 105 6.75 3.13 -13.58
C MET A 105 7.34 1.74 -13.82
N PRO A 106 7.62 1.33 -15.07
CA PRO A 106 8.18 0.01 -15.38
C PRO A 106 9.40 -0.37 -14.54
N GLU A 107 10.33 0.56 -14.33
CA GLU A 107 11.54 0.35 -13.52
C GLU A 107 11.27 -0.07 -12.06
N ASN A 108 10.06 0.20 -11.54
CA ASN A 108 9.63 -0.21 -10.22
C ASN A 108 9.21 -1.69 -10.17
N PHE A 109 8.99 -2.35 -11.31
CA PHE A 109 8.51 -3.72 -11.36
C PHE A 109 9.64 -4.75 -11.50
N ILE A 110 9.51 -5.83 -10.74
CA ILE A 110 10.15 -7.12 -10.99
C ILE A 110 9.02 -8.10 -11.27
N ILE A 111 8.98 -8.63 -12.50
CA ILE A 111 8.04 -9.66 -12.89
C ILE A 111 8.55 -11.01 -12.41
N VAL A 112 7.66 -11.78 -11.81
CA VAL A 112 7.93 -13.12 -11.31
C VAL A 112 7.10 -14.10 -12.12
N ASP A 113 7.78 -14.93 -12.91
CA ASP A 113 7.17 -16.02 -13.70
C ASP A 113 7.66 -17.37 -13.19
N ARG A 114 6.96 -18.46 -13.58
CA ARG A 114 7.42 -19.83 -13.37
C ARG A 114 7.78 -20.46 -14.72
N LYS A 115 9.03 -20.84 -14.92
CA LYS A 115 9.51 -21.52 -16.13
C LYS A 115 10.23 -22.80 -15.76
N ASN A 116 9.80 -23.94 -16.32
CA ASN A 116 10.34 -25.27 -16.01
C ASN A 116 10.42 -25.53 -14.49
N ASP A 117 9.32 -25.28 -13.77
CA ASP A 117 9.22 -25.42 -12.31
C ASP A 117 10.13 -24.53 -11.46
N MET A 118 10.74 -23.50 -12.05
CA MET A 118 11.59 -22.54 -11.34
C MET A 118 11.02 -21.12 -11.44
N SER A 119 11.09 -20.37 -10.33
CA SER A 119 10.78 -18.94 -10.35
C SER A 119 11.87 -18.17 -11.10
N THR A 120 11.46 -17.38 -12.08
CA THR A 120 12.33 -16.46 -12.81
C THR A 120 11.94 -15.03 -12.52
N PHE A 121 12.93 -14.17 -12.31
CA PHE A 121 12.72 -12.78 -11.92
C PHE A 121 13.29 -11.87 -13.00
N GLN A 122 12.46 -10.97 -13.52
CA GLN A 122 12.86 -10.03 -14.56
C GLN A 122 12.46 -8.61 -14.15
N ARG A 123 13.46 -7.73 -13.99
CA ARG A 123 13.20 -6.30 -13.81
C ARG A 123 12.82 -5.68 -15.16
N LEU A 124 11.73 -4.92 -15.19
CA LEU A 124 11.34 -4.21 -16.40
C LEU A 124 12.21 -2.97 -16.61
N THR A 125 12.32 -2.57 -17.88
CA THR A 125 13.00 -1.33 -18.25
C THR A 125 12.08 -0.50 -19.14
N GLY A 126 11.95 0.80 -18.87
CA GLY A 126 11.05 1.66 -19.66
C GLY A 126 11.30 1.63 -21.17
N LYS A 127 12.54 1.39 -21.60
CA LYS A 127 12.92 1.28 -23.03
C LYS A 127 12.16 0.18 -23.78
N GLN A 128 11.83 -0.93 -23.11
CA GLN A 128 11.11 -2.05 -23.74
C GLN A 128 9.67 -1.67 -24.13
N PHE A 129 9.07 -0.72 -23.42
CA PHE A 129 7.65 -0.39 -23.53
C PHE A 129 7.38 1.08 -23.90
N GLN A 130 8.40 1.84 -24.30
CA GLN A 130 8.28 3.27 -24.60
C GLN A 130 7.16 3.62 -25.60
N HIS A 131 6.91 2.76 -26.58
CA HIS A 131 5.82 2.99 -27.54
C HIS A 131 4.45 2.77 -26.90
N TRP A 132 4.32 1.70 -26.11
CA TRP A 132 3.07 1.31 -25.46
C TRP A 132 2.67 2.25 -24.33
N LEU A 133 3.63 2.72 -23.53
CA LEU A 133 3.38 3.60 -22.39
C LEU A 133 2.88 5.02 -22.77
N LYS A 134 2.78 5.32 -24.08
CA LYS A 134 2.12 6.55 -24.54
C LYS A 134 0.60 6.46 -24.46
N ASP A 135 0.06 5.28 -24.70
CA ASP A 135 -1.37 5.04 -24.87
C ASP A 135 -1.94 4.07 -23.81
N TYR A 136 -1.07 3.39 -23.06
CA TYR A 136 -1.41 2.34 -22.11
C TYR A 136 -0.72 2.52 -20.76
N SER A 137 -1.44 2.18 -19.69
CA SER A 137 -0.93 2.08 -18.32
C SER A 137 -0.22 0.74 -18.08
N MET A 138 0.52 0.63 -16.97
CA MET A 138 1.19 -0.63 -16.62
C MET A 138 0.24 -1.81 -16.47
N GLY A 139 -0.93 -1.57 -15.88
CA GLY A 139 -1.99 -2.54 -15.72
C GLY A 139 -2.56 -2.99 -17.06
N ASP A 140 -2.73 -2.09 -18.03
CA ASP A 140 -3.14 -2.47 -19.38
C ASP A 140 -2.13 -3.42 -20.03
N LEU A 141 -0.82 -3.17 -19.84
CA LEU A 141 0.23 -4.04 -20.36
C LEU A 141 0.22 -5.41 -19.68
N TRP A 142 -0.10 -5.45 -18.40
CA TRP A 142 -0.24 -6.69 -17.64
C TRP A 142 -1.44 -7.51 -18.10
N GLU A 143 -2.62 -6.91 -18.19
CA GLU A 143 -3.85 -7.58 -18.65
C GLU A 143 -3.72 -8.10 -20.09
N LYS A 144 -2.95 -7.42 -20.94
CA LYS A 144 -2.63 -7.85 -22.30
C LYS A 144 -1.50 -8.89 -22.36
N ASN A 145 -0.98 -9.32 -21.22
CA ASN A 145 0.14 -10.25 -21.08
C ASN A 145 1.41 -9.81 -21.83
N LEU A 146 1.64 -8.49 -21.96
CA LEU A 146 2.81 -7.92 -22.66
C LEU A 146 4.06 -7.87 -21.77
N ILE A 147 3.90 -7.95 -20.46
CA ILE A 147 5.00 -7.88 -19.48
C ILE A 147 5.26 -9.21 -18.74
N GLY A 148 4.41 -10.24 -18.91
CA GLY A 148 4.43 -11.47 -18.11
C GLY A 148 3.69 -11.33 -16.78
N GLY A 149 3.94 -12.25 -15.83
CA GLY A 149 3.31 -12.24 -14.51
C GLY A 149 1.83 -12.60 -14.49
N GLY A 150 1.26 -12.96 -15.64
CA GLY A 150 -0.09 -13.49 -15.78
C GLY A 150 -0.11 -15.03 -15.72
N PRO A 151 -1.26 -15.65 -15.44
CA PRO A 151 -1.38 -17.09 -15.50
C PRO A 151 -1.24 -17.62 -16.94
N GLU A 152 -0.47 -18.69 -17.12
CA GLU A 152 -0.33 -19.41 -18.40
C GLU A 152 -1.50 -20.40 -18.56
N TRP A 153 -2.67 -19.96 -19.04
CA TRP A 153 -3.73 -20.86 -19.50
C TRP A 153 -4.32 -20.43 -20.84
#